data_AF-A0A0F2RDX2-F1
#
_entry.id   AF-A0A0F2RDX2-F1
#
_cell.length_a   1.000
_cell.length_b   1.000
_cell.length_c   1.000
_cell.angle_alpha   90.00
_cell.angle_beta   90.00
_cell.angle_gamma   90.00
#
_symmetry.space_group_name_H-M   'P 1'
#
loop_
_entity.id
_entity.type
_entity.pdbx_description
1 polymer ?
#
loop_
_entity_poly.entity_id
_entity_poly.type
_entity_poly.pdbx_seq_one_letter_code
_entity_poly.pdbx_strand_id
1 'polypeptide(L)'
;MERETLRDRIMARVAAVLGMGDHPPPSGKPDLAPLLMPTMMERFGLDRSALAATSPDLVSMLEARCRQCAVKSLCMDALSRGVTVEGAQLFCPNASTFETLRSGETLSPGKVS
;
A
#
# COMPACT_ATOMS: atom_id res chain seq x y z
N MET A 1 31.35 26.94 3.50
CA MET A 1 30.04 27.55 3.78
C MET A 1 29.06 26.91 2.82
N GLU A 2 28.39 25.84 3.24
CA GLU A 2 27.55 25.02 2.35
C GLU A 2 26.23 25.75 2.07
N ARG A 3 25.83 25.82 0.79
CA ARG A 3 24.59 26.50 0.39
C ARG A 3 23.40 25.59 0.66
N GLU A 4 22.58 25.98 1.63
CA GLU A 4 21.31 25.36 1.95
C GLU A 4 20.41 25.28 0.70
N THR A 5 19.88 24.09 0.42
CA THR A 5 19.10 23.84 -0.80
C THR A 5 17.66 24.33 -0.64
N LEU A 6 16.98 24.65 -1.75
CA LEU A 6 15.55 25.01 -1.72
C LEU A 6 14.69 23.90 -1.08
N ARG A 7 15.08 22.64 -1.29
CA ARG A 7 14.45 21.47 -0.66
C ARG A 7 14.56 21.53 0.87
N ASP A 8 15.72 21.92 1.39
CA ASP A 8 15.97 22.10 2.82
C ASP A 8 15.01 23.13 3.42
N ARG A 9 14.91 24.29 2.76
CA ARG A 9 14.03 25.40 3.18
C ARG A 9 12.55 25.04 3.19
N ILE A 10 12.12 24.24 2.21
CA ILE A 10 10.73 23.76 2.13
C ILE A 10 10.46 22.77 3.26
N MET A 11 11.35 21.81 3.48
CA MET A 11 11.18 20.80 4.53
C MET A 11 11.21 21.41 5.94
N ALA A 12 12.10 22.39 6.18
CA ALA A 12 12.14 23.12 7.45
C ALA A 12 10.82 23.86 7.74
N ARG A 13 10.21 24.49 6.72
CA ARG A 13 8.89 25.14 6.85
C ARG A 13 7.76 24.15 7.11
N VAL A 14 7.78 22.98 6.45
CA VAL A 14 6.77 21.94 6.68
C VAL A 14 6.89 21.36 8.09
N ALA A 15 8.10 21.09 8.58
CA ALA A 15 8.34 20.59 9.93
C ALA A 15 7.86 21.56 11.02
N ALA A 16 8.12 22.86 10.85
CA ALA A 16 7.69 23.89 11.78
C ALA A 16 6.15 24.02 11.87
N VAL A 17 5.43 23.85 10.75
CA VAL A 17 3.96 23.88 10.72
C VAL A 17 3.36 22.64 11.38
N LEU A 18 4.04 21.50 11.31
CA LEU A 18 3.55 20.21 11.81
C LEU A 18 4.00 19.87 13.24
N GLY A 19 4.77 20.74 13.91
CA GLY A 19 5.22 20.51 15.29
C GLY A 19 6.16 19.31 15.45
N MET A 20 6.85 18.91 14.38
CA MET A 20 7.82 17.81 14.42
C MET A 20 9.17 18.35 14.90
N GLY A 21 9.46 18.23 16.21
CA GLY A 21 10.80 18.48 16.75
C GLY A 21 11.85 17.57 16.13
N ASP A 22 13.13 17.92 16.25
CA ASP A 22 14.39 17.35 15.72
C ASP A 22 14.51 15.81 15.80
N HIS A 23 13.57 15.11 15.17
CA HIS A 23 13.62 13.67 14.98
C HIS A 23 14.22 13.49 13.60
N PRO A 24 15.38 12.81 13.48
CA PRO A 24 15.84 12.41 12.16
C PRO A 24 14.71 11.64 11.48
N PRO A 25 14.46 11.87 10.18
CA PRO A 25 13.46 11.08 9.46
C PRO A 25 13.78 9.61 9.71
N PRO A 26 12.78 8.76 10.00
CA PRO A 26 13.05 7.36 10.27
C PRO A 26 13.88 6.81 9.11
N SER A 27 15.06 6.26 9.41
CA SER A 27 15.99 5.71 8.41
C SER A 27 15.45 4.48 7.67
N GLY A 28 14.15 4.20 7.79
CA GLY A 28 13.41 3.19 7.06
C GLY A 28 12.57 3.81 5.95
N LYS A 29 12.42 3.09 4.83
CA LYS A 29 11.41 3.44 3.82
C LYS A 29 10.05 3.54 4.53
N PRO A 30 9.24 4.57 4.26
CA PRO A 30 7.92 4.70 4.89
C PRO A 30 7.09 3.45 4.60
N ASP A 31 6.38 2.94 5.61
CA ASP A 31 5.41 1.87 5.39
C ASP A 31 4.22 2.44 4.63
N LEU A 32 4.25 2.28 3.31
CA LEU A 32 3.19 2.73 2.41
C LEU A 32 2.06 1.71 2.27
N ALA A 33 2.16 0.53 2.88
CA ALA A 33 1.12 -0.51 2.76
C ALA A 33 -0.27 -0.03 3.22
N PRO A 34 -0.43 0.74 4.32
CA PRO A 34 -1.72 1.25 4.75
C PRO A 34 -2.40 2.20 3.74
N LEU A 35 -1.63 2.82 2.83
CA LEU A 35 -2.15 3.72 1.80
C LEU A 35 -2.33 3.00 0.46
N LEU A 36 -1.35 2.18 0.06
CA LEU A 36 -1.35 1.51 -1.24
C LEU A 36 -2.32 0.34 -1.31
N MET A 37 -2.44 -0.46 -0.25
CA MET A 37 -3.29 -1.64 -0.27
C MET A 37 -4.78 -1.31 -0.43
N PRO A 38 -5.39 -0.38 0.34
CA PRO A 38 -6.79 -0.03 0.15
C PRO A 38 -7.04 0.49 -1.27
N THR A 39 -6.20 1.42 -1.75
CA THR A 39 -6.30 1.97 -3.11
C THR A 39 -6.22 0.88 -4.19
N MET A 40 -5.37 -0.14 -3.98
CA MET A 40 -5.28 -1.27 -4.90
C MET A 40 -6.52 -2.16 -4.82
N MET A 41 -7.05 -2.44 -3.63
CA MET A 41 -8.30 -3.21 -3.44
C MET A 41 -9.48 -2.56 -4.17
N GLU A 42 -9.58 -1.23 -4.14
CA GLU A 42 -10.61 -0.48 -4.88
C GLU A 42 -10.55 -0.72 -6.40
N ARG A 43 -9.36 -0.97 -6.98
CA ARG A 43 -9.23 -1.35 -8.40
C ARG A 43 -9.93 -2.68 -8.72
N PHE A 44 -10.04 -3.56 -7.74
CA PHE A 44 -10.75 -4.83 -7.85
C PHE A 44 -12.21 -4.72 -7.38
N GLY A 45 -12.69 -3.52 -7.04
CA GLY A 45 -14.03 -3.30 -6.50
C GLY A 45 -14.21 -3.81 -5.06
N LEU A 46 -13.11 -3.96 -4.32
CA LEU A 46 -13.13 -4.46 -2.94
C LEU A 46 -13.04 -3.30 -1.95
N ASP A 47 -13.91 -3.32 -0.94
CA ASP A 47 -13.83 -2.40 0.20
C ASP A 47 -13.03 -3.05 1.35
N ARG A 48 -11.94 -2.41 1.77
CA ARG A 48 -11.07 -2.93 2.84
C ARG A 48 -11.81 -3.01 4.18
N SER A 49 -12.68 -2.04 4.49
CA SER A 49 -13.34 -1.95 5.79
C SER A 49 -14.41 -3.04 5.94
N ALA A 50 -15.19 -3.29 4.88
CA ALA A 50 -16.14 -4.37 4.79
C ALA A 50 -15.44 -5.72 4.91
N LEU A 51 -14.32 -5.92 4.20
CA LEU A 51 -13.54 -7.15 4.31
C LEU A 51 -12.93 -7.33 5.70
N ALA A 52 -12.49 -6.26 6.35
CA ALA A 52 -11.95 -6.30 7.72
C ALA A 52 -13.04 -6.65 8.74
N ALA A 53 -14.29 -6.22 8.51
CA ALA A 53 -15.42 -6.56 9.36
C ALA A 53 -15.82 -8.03 9.26
N THR A 54 -15.71 -8.66 8.08
CA THR A 54 -16.06 -10.06 7.88
C THR A 54 -14.90 -11.03 8.06
N SER A 55 -13.66 -10.58 7.81
CA SER A 55 -12.47 -11.45 7.73
C SER A 55 -11.19 -10.70 8.12
N PRO A 56 -11.02 -10.31 9.40
CA PRO A 56 -9.88 -9.52 9.86
C PRO A 56 -8.53 -10.22 9.69
N ASP A 57 -8.47 -11.55 9.85
CA ASP A 57 -7.25 -12.34 9.65
C ASP A 57 -6.79 -12.30 8.19
N LEU A 58 -7.73 -12.35 7.25
CA LEU A 58 -7.44 -12.26 5.82
C LEU A 58 -6.85 -10.89 5.46
N VAL A 59 -7.44 -9.81 5.98
CA VAL A 59 -6.91 -8.45 5.79
C VAL A 59 -5.51 -8.32 6.38
N SER A 60 -5.27 -8.87 7.57
CA SER A 60 -3.97 -8.85 8.23
C SER A 60 -2.90 -9.59 7.41
N MET A 61 -3.23 -10.74 6.84
CA MET A 61 -2.35 -11.51 5.95
C MET A 61 -2.04 -10.73 4.66
N LEU A 62 -3.05 -10.16 4.01
CA LEU A 62 -2.90 -9.37 2.79
C LEU A 62 -2.03 -8.12 3.02
N GLU A 63 -2.20 -7.48 4.17
CA GLU A 63 -1.43 -6.32 4.60
C GLU A 63 0.03 -6.68 4.88
N ALA A 64 0.28 -7.78 5.59
CA ALA A 64 1.64 -8.29 5.81
C ALA A 64 2.35 -8.61 4.49
N ARG A 65 1.65 -9.18 3.51
CA ARG A 65 2.19 -9.44 2.16
C ARG A 65 2.47 -8.14 1.40
N CYS A 66 1.58 -7.15 1.50
CA CYS A 66 1.79 -5.83 0.91
C CYS A 66 3.00 -5.11 1.53
N ARG A 67 3.15 -5.14 2.86
CA ARG A 67 4.30 -4.60 3.60
C ARG A 67 5.63 -5.20 3.17
N GLN A 68 5.66 -6.46 2.78
CA GLN A 68 6.88 -7.14 2.33
C GLN A 68 7.14 -7.01 0.82
N CYS A 69 6.17 -6.52 0.05
CA CYS A 69 6.31 -6.38 -1.40
C CYS A 69 7.49 -5.47 -1.80
N ALA A 70 8.36 -5.94 -2.69
CA ALA A 70 9.54 -5.21 -3.15
C ALA A 70 9.22 -4.10 -4.19
N VAL A 71 8.08 -4.19 -4.88
CA VAL A 71 7.72 -3.30 -6.02
C VAL A 71 6.78 -2.15 -5.62
N LYS A 72 6.90 -1.62 -4.38
CA LYS A 72 6.02 -0.53 -3.89
C LYS A 72 6.09 0.73 -4.74
N SER A 73 7.27 1.12 -5.21
CA SER A 73 7.43 2.31 -6.06
C SER A 73 6.70 2.17 -7.40
N LEU A 74 6.76 0.98 -8.02
CA LEU A 74 5.99 0.67 -9.22
C LEU A 74 4.49 0.69 -8.93
N CYS A 75 4.05 0.08 -7.82
CA CYS A 75 2.65 0.09 -7.41
C CYS A 75 2.10 1.52 -7.29
N MET A 76 2.85 2.42 -6.63
CA MET A 76 2.48 3.81 -6.46
C MET A 76 2.34 4.55 -7.80
N ASP A 77 3.31 4.40 -8.72
CA ASP A 77 3.25 5.01 -10.05
C ASP A 77 2.13 4.40 -10.92
N ALA A 78 1.92 3.09 -10.85
CA ALA A 78 0.83 2.43 -11.55
C ALA A 78 -0.54 2.92 -11.05
N LEU A 79 -0.72 3.03 -9.73
CA LEU A 79 -1.96 3.53 -9.13
C LEU A 79 -2.24 5.00 -9.50
N SER A 80 -1.21 5.85 -9.54
CA SER A 80 -1.35 7.26 -9.94
C SER A 80 -1.71 7.42 -11.42
N ARG A 81 -1.28 6.47 -12.26
CA ARG A 81 -1.64 6.38 -13.68
C ARG A 81 -2.98 5.68 -13.95
N GLY A 82 -3.68 5.21 -12.92
CA GLY A 82 -4.96 4.53 -13.10
C GLY A 82 -4.83 3.11 -13.63
N VAL A 83 -3.88 2.33 -13.12
CA VAL A 83 -3.70 0.91 -13.48
C VAL A 83 -5.00 0.11 -13.47
N THR A 84 -5.18 -0.72 -14.50
CA THR A 84 -6.31 -1.65 -14.63
C THR A 84 -6.12 -2.91 -13.78
N VAL A 85 -7.16 -3.72 -13.65
CA VAL A 85 -7.07 -5.03 -12.99
C VAL A 85 -6.05 -5.92 -13.69
N GLU A 86 -6.11 -6.03 -15.02
CA GLU A 86 -5.14 -6.84 -15.78
C GLU A 86 -3.72 -6.32 -15.60
N GLY A 87 -3.53 -5.00 -15.57
CA GLY A 87 -2.21 -4.40 -15.31
C GLY A 87 -1.68 -4.69 -13.90
N ALA A 88 -2.56 -4.64 -12.90
CA ALA A 88 -2.20 -4.95 -11.52
C ALA A 88 -1.79 -6.42 -11.34
N GLN A 89 -2.41 -7.35 -12.09
CA GLN A 89 -2.06 -8.78 -12.06
C GLN A 89 -0.60 -9.06 -12.47
N LEU A 90 0.03 -8.18 -13.23
CA LEU A 90 1.42 -8.35 -13.68
C LEU A 90 2.47 -8.12 -12.58
N PHE A 91 2.12 -7.42 -11.50
CA PHE A 91 3.11 -7.05 -10.47
C PHE A 91 2.60 -7.14 -9.03
N CYS A 92 1.29 -7.02 -8.79
CA CYS A 92 0.74 -7.00 -7.45
C CYS A 92 0.62 -8.45 -6.93
N PRO A 93 1.34 -8.83 -5.85
CA PRO A 93 1.29 -10.19 -5.34
C PRO A 93 -0.11 -10.56 -4.79
N ASN A 94 -0.90 -9.56 -4.36
CA ASN A 94 -2.25 -9.78 -3.85
C ASN A 94 -3.32 -9.86 -4.96
N ALA A 95 -2.99 -9.55 -6.22
CA ALA A 95 -3.97 -9.41 -7.30
C ALA A 95 -4.83 -10.65 -7.50
N SER A 96 -4.23 -11.85 -7.50
CA SER A 96 -4.99 -13.10 -7.63
C SER A 96 -5.96 -13.31 -6.47
N THR A 97 -5.58 -12.99 -5.23
CA THR A 97 -6.48 -13.09 -4.07
C THR A 97 -7.61 -12.07 -4.16
N PHE A 98 -7.34 -10.85 -4.61
CA PHE A 98 -8.36 -9.83 -4.84
C PHE A 98 -9.35 -10.26 -5.93
N GLU A 99 -8.87 -10.89 -7.00
CA GLU A 99 -9.69 -11.42 -8.08
C GLU A 99 -10.67 -12.50 -7.60
N THR A 100 -10.19 -13.44 -6.78
CA THR A 100 -11.04 -14.48 -6.16
C THR A 100 -12.11 -13.86 -5.26
N LEU A 101 -11.74 -12.88 -4.43
CA LEU A 101 -12.68 -12.16 -3.55
C LEU A 101 -13.73 -11.39 -4.36
N ARG A 102 -13.31 -10.73 -5.44
CA ARG A 102 -14.20 -10.00 -6.35
C ARG A 102 -15.25 -10.91 -6.97
N SER A 103 -14.85 -12.12 -7.34
CA SER A 103 -15.73 -13.10 -7.98
C SER A 103 -16.73 -13.74 -7.01
N GLY A 104 -16.67 -13.40 -5.72
CA GLY A 104 -17.53 -14.00 -4.69
C GLY A 104 -17.17 -15.44 -4.36
N GLU A 105 -16.02 -15.92 -4.82
CA GLU A 105 -15.55 -17.26 -4.53
C GLU A 105 -14.88 -17.26 -3.15
N THR A 106 -15.45 -17.99 -2.20
CA THR A 106 -14.86 -18.12 -0.86
C THR A 106 -13.50 -18.78 -0.96
N LEU A 107 -12.43 -18.07 -0.56
CA LEU A 107 -11.12 -18.65 -0.28
C LEU A 107 -11.27 -19.68 0.84
N SER A 108 -11.45 -20.95 0.46
CA SER A 108 -11.43 -22.04 1.42
C SER A 108 -10.01 -22.18 1.98
N PRO A 109 -9.81 -22.11 3.31
CA PRO A 109 -8.52 -22.44 3.89
C PRO A 109 -8.30 -23.95 3.74
N GLY A 110 -7.46 -24.35 2.80
CA GLY A 110 -6.88 -25.69 2.74
C GLY A 110 -7.32 -26.53 1.55
N LYS A 111 -6.46 -26.55 0.52
CA LYS A 111 -6.14 -27.81 -0.17
C LYS A 111 -4.65 -27.82 -0.49
N VAL A 112 -3.87 -28.37 0.44
CA VAL A 112 -2.62 -29.04 0.08
C VAL A 112 -3.02 -30.40 -0.49
N SER A 113 -2.59 -30.70 -1.71
CA SER A 113 -2.53 -32.05 -2.26
C SER A 113 -1.10 -32.31 -2.67
#